data_AF-A0A2D8RJH9-F1
#
_entry.id   AF-A0A2D8RJH9-F1
#
_cell.length_a   1.000
_cell.length_b   1.000
_cell.length_c   1.000
_cell.angle_alpha   90.00
_cell.angle_beta   90.00
_cell.angle_gamma   90.00
#
_symmetry.space_group_name_H-M   'P 1'
#
loop_
_entity.id
_entity.type
_entity.pdbx_description
1 polymer ?
#
loop_
_entity_poly.entity_id
_entity_poly.type
_entity_poly.pdbx_seq_one_letter_code
_entity_poly.pdbx_strand_id
1 'polypeptide(L)'
;MLARNGYADLLHRLDLPPRILSAFGNGSSERLNQWERIRSVLEQLGPTFIKFGQLLSMRPDVAPEPLIIELRKLQERVPPTDFGSILPEIESSLPRSIEDVFESIEETAAAGASMARFISLS
;
A
#
# COMPACT_ATOMS: atom_id res chain seq x y z
N MET A 1 -12.12 -11.32 -38.14
CA MET A 1 -12.33 -10.57 -36.88
C MET A 1 -11.04 -10.63 -36.06
N LEU A 2 -10.08 -9.74 -36.37
CA LEU A 2 -8.88 -9.55 -35.55
C LEU A 2 -9.18 -8.45 -34.54
N ALA A 3 -9.71 -8.84 -33.39
CA ALA A 3 -9.85 -7.94 -32.25
C ALA A 3 -9.59 -8.73 -30.97
N ARG A 4 -8.75 -8.12 -30.12
CA ARG A 4 -8.43 -8.50 -28.74
C ARG A 4 -7.40 -9.63 -28.56
N ASN A 5 -6.18 -9.17 -28.22
CA ASN A 5 -5.30 -9.72 -27.19
C ASN A 5 -4.06 -10.49 -27.65
N GLY A 6 -3.16 -9.82 -28.38
CA GLY A 6 -1.75 -10.24 -28.47
C GLY A 6 -0.98 -10.24 -27.14
N TYR A 7 -1.55 -9.64 -26.08
CA TYR A 7 -0.96 -9.65 -24.73
C TYR A 7 -1.34 -10.89 -23.92
N ALA A 8 -2.43 -11.59 -24.23
CA ALA A 8 -2.86 -12.76 -23.46
C ALA A 8 -1.87 -13.92 -23.58
N ASP A 9 -1.34 -14.14 -24.80
CA ASP A 9 -0.31 -15.15 -25.05
C ASP A 9 1.00 -14.82 -24.33
N LEU A 10 1.35 -13.53 -24.27
CA LEU A 10 2.52 -13.03 -23.55
C LEU A 10 2.39 -13.20 -22.03
N LEU A 11 1.19 -13.00 -21.47
CA LEU A 11 0.91 -13.17 -20.05
C LEU A 11 0.93 -14.66 -19.63
N HIS A 12 0.49 -15.56 -20.51
CA HIS A 12 0.58 -17.01 -20.28
C HIS A 12 2.03 -17.53 -20.31
N ARG A 13 2.89 -16.93 -21.14
CA ARG A 13 4.32 -17.29 -21.21
C ARG A 13 5.14 -16.80 -20.03
N LEU A 14 4.63 -15.84 -19.25
CA LEU A 14 5.30 -15.24 -18.10
C LEU A 14 4.92 -15.90 -16.75
N ASP A 15 4.11 -16.96 -16.77
CA ASP A 15 3.66 -17.72 -15.59
C ASP A 15 3.13 -16.83 -14.45
N LEU A 16 2.34 -15.83 -14.81
CA LEU A 16 1.90 -14.79 -13.89
C LEU A 16 0.74 -15.30 -13.00
N PRO A 17 0.78 -15.03 -11.67
CA PRO A 17 -0.27 -15.48 -10.76
C PRO A 17 -1.68 -15.01 -11.17
N PRO A 18 -2.73 -15.82 -10.94
CA PRO A 18 -4.10 -15.55 -11.42
C PRO A 18 -4.69 -14.19 -11.02
N ARG A 19 -4.22 -13.64 -9.90
CA ARG A 19 -4.61 -12.30 -9.40
C ARG A 19 -4.22 -11.17 -10.37
N ILE A 20 -3.11 -11.34 -11.09
CA ILE A 20 -2.67 -10.41 -12.15
C ILE A 20 -3.65 -10.42 -13.31
N LEU A 21 -4.10 -11.61 -13.75
CA LEU A 21 -5.01 -11.76 -14.87
C LEU A 21 -6.36 -11.09 -14.60
N SER A 22 -6.90 -11.23 -13.39
CA SER A 22 -8.13 -10.54 -12.97
C SER A 22 -7.97 -9.02 -12.90
N ALA A 23 -6.79 -8.51 -12.50
CA ALA A 23 -6.52 -7.07 -12.47
C ALA A 23 -6.53 -6.43 -13.86
N PHE A 24 -6.10 -7.17 -14.89
CA PHE A 24 -6.16 -6.72 -16.28
C PHE A 24 -7.54 -6.96 -16.94
N GLY A 25 -8.28 -7.99 -16.49
CA GLY A 25 -9.57 -8.37 -17.06
C GLY A 25 -10.79 -7.59 -16.52
N ASN A 26 -10.76 -7.16 -15.25
CA ASN A 26 -11.89 -6.54 -14.55
C ASN A 26 -11.79 -5.01 -14.39
N GLY A 27 -10.99 -4.34 -15.22
CA GLY A 27 -10.95 -2.87 -15.24
C GLY A 27 -12.27 -2.26 -15.75
N SER A 28 -13.29 -2.19 -14.90
CA SER A 28 -14.51 -1.43 -15.13
C SER A 28 -14.17 0.05 -15.31
N SER A 29 -14.24 0.53 -16.55
CA SER A 29 -14.69 1.84 -17.06
C SER A 29 -14.77 3.10 -16.16
N GLU A 30 -13.97 3.26 -15.12
CA GLU A 30 -13.63 4.60 -14.62
C GLU A 30 -12.45 5.13 -15.43
N ARG A 31 -12.46 6.43 -15.72
CA ARG A 31 -11.51 7.14 -16.60
C ARG A 31 -10.11 7.26 -15.97
N LEU A 32 -9.57 6.18 -15.43
CA LEU A 32 -8.23 6.14 -14.89
C LEU A 32 -7.23 6.33 -16.02
N ASN A 33 -6.34 7.30 -15.85
CA ASN A 33 -5.21 7.51 -16.72
C ASN A 33 -4.26 6.30 -16.64
N GLN A 34 -3.33 6.17 -17.60
CA GLN A 34 -2.46 4.99 -17.67
C GLN A 34 -1.60 4.78 -16.42
N TRP A 35 -1.24 5.86 -15.71
CA TRP A 35 -0.39 5.83 -14.51
C TRP A 35 -1.18 5.37 -13.28
N GLU A 36 -2.43 5.82 -13.15
CA GLU A 36 -3.37 5.34 -12.13
C GLU A 36 -3.64 3.85 -12.26
N ARG A 37 -3.72 3.33 -13.50
CA ARG A 37 -3.85 1.89 -13.75
C ARG A 37 -2.64 1.10 -13.25
N ILE A 38 -1.42 1.60 -13.48
CA ILE A 38 -0.20 0.96 -12.99
C ILE A 38 -0.19 0.91 -11.46
N ARG A 39 -0.51 2.05 -10.80
CA ARG A 39 -0.66 2.10 -9.34
C ARG A 39 -1.70 1.08 -8.84
N SER A 40 -2.88 1.07 -9.44
CA SER A 40 -3.97 0.16 -9.05
C SER A 40 -3.60 -1.31 -9.22
N VAL A 41 -2.85 -1.67 -10.27
CA VAL A 41 -2.31 -3.03 -10.41
C VAL A 41 -1.38 -3.34 -9.23
N LEU A 42 -0.43 -2.46 -8.90
CA LEU A 42 0.48 -2.70 -7.76
C LEU A 42 -0.26 -2.89 -6.44
N GLU A 43 -1.34 -2.14 -6.20
CA GLU A 43 -2.22 -2.30 -5.04
C GLU A 43 -2.92 -3.67 -5.03
N GLN A 44 -3.48 -4.09 -6.17
CA GLN A 44 -4.16 -5.38 -6.32
C GLN A 44 -3.20 -6.59 -6.18
N LEU A 45 -1.93 -6.43 -6.54
CA LEU A 45 -0.90 -7.45 -6.33
C LEU A 45 -0.44 -7.59 -4.88
N GLY A 46 -0.79 -6.61 -4.05
CA GLY A 46 -0.66 -6.68 -2.60
C GLY A 46 0.69 -6.15 -2.06
N PRO A 47 0.97 -6.40 -0.78
CA PRO A 47 1.95 -5.64 0.00
C PRO A 47 3.38 -5.65 -0.55
N THR A 48 3.81 -6.72 -1.20
CA THR A 48 5.15 -6.78 -1.83
C THR A 48 5.27 -5.79 -2.98
N PHE A 49 4.25 -5.70 -3.84
CA PHE A 49 4.25 -4.81 -5.00
C PHE A 49 3.97 -3.36 -4.62
N ILE A 50 3.20 -3.15 -3.53
CA ILE A 50 3.07 -1.83 -2.90
C ILE A 50 4.45 -1.32 -2.46
N LYS A 51 5.23 -2.13 -1.72
CA LYS A 51 6.60 -1.76 -1.30
C LYS A 51 7.52 -1.50 -2.49
N PHE A 52 7.40 -2.29 -3.55
CA PHE A 52 8.17 -2.07 -4.78
C PHE A 52 7.82 -0.72 -5.43
N GLY A 53 6.53 -0.40 -5.57
CA GLY A 53 6.07 0.90 -6.06
C GLY A 53 6.57 2.07 -5.21
N GLN A 54 6.57 1.91 -3.88
CA GLN A 54 7.14 2.89 -2.96
C GLN A 54 8.64 3.11 -3.22
N LEU A 55 9.43 2.06 -3.37
CA LEU A 55 10.86 2.18 -3.70
C LEU A 55 11.10 2.89 -5.04
N LEU A 56 10.32 2.56 -6.07
CA LEU A 56 10.43 3.21 -7.38
C LEU A 56 10.08 4.70 -7.32
N SER A 57 9.09 5.09 -6.54
CA SER A 57 8.65 6.49 -6.42
C SER A 57 9.70 7.43 -5.79
N MET A 58 10.73 6.87 -5.13
CA MET A 58 11.87 7.61 -4.58
C MET A 58 12.99 7.83 -5.61
N ARG A 59 12.89 7.21 -6.79
CA ARG A 59 13.88 7.24 -7.86
C ARG A 59 13.33 7.94 -9.10
N PRO A 60 13.33 9.28 -9.16
CA PRO A 60 12.78 10.00 -10.32
C PRO A 60 13.53 9.73 -11.63
N ASP A 61 14.71 9.09 -11.57
CA ASP A 61 15.52 8.68 -12.70
C ASP A 61 15.03 7.38 -13.40
N VAL A 62 14.17 6.58 -12.76
CA VAL A 62 13.81 5.23 -13.30
C VAL A 62 12.51 5.18 -14.08
N ALA A 63 11.69 6.22 -14.04
CA ALA A 63 10.39 6.26 -14.70
C ALA A 63 9.96 7.70 -15.03
N PRO A 64 9.01 7.89 -15.98
CA PRO A 64 8.46 9.20 -16.28
C PRO A 64 7.83 9.88 -15.06
N GLU A 65 8.01 11.20 -14.94
CA GLU A 65 7.51 12.01 -13.82
C GLU A 65 6.02 11.75 -13.48
N PRO A 66 5.09 11.64 -14.45
CA PRO A 66 3.69 11.35 -14.13
C PRO A 66 3.47 10.01 -13.42
N LEU A 67 4.28 8.98 -13.72
CA LEU A 67 4.23 7.70 -13.03
C LEU A 67 4.78 7.83 -11.62
N ILE A 68 5.90 8.53 -11.45
CA ILE A 68 6.50 8.77 -10.14
C ILE A 68 5.50 9.46 -9.21
N ILE A 69 4.79 10.48 -9.69
CA ILE A 69 3.74 11.18 -8.95
C ILE A 69 2.63 10.22 -8.51
N GLU A 70 2.13 9.36 -9.40
CA GLU A 70 1.14 8.36 -9.01
C GLU A 70 1.68 7.36 -7.99
N LEU A 71 2.89 6.84 -8.17
CA LEU A 71 3.47 5.86 -7.25
C LEU A 71 3.73 6.46 -5.85
N ARG A 72 3.95 7.77 -5.72
CA ARG A 72 4.05 8.44 -4.40
C ARG A 72 2.76 8.30 -3.58
N LYS A 73 1.59 8.18 -4.21
CA LYS A 73 0.32 7.95 -3.50
C LYS A 73 0.29 6.60 -2.77
N LEU A 74 1.14 5.63 -3.16
CA LEU A 74 1.31 4.37 -2.40
C LEU A 74 1.98 4.59 -1.03
N GLN A 75 2.59 5.75 -0.81
CA GLN A 75 3.15 6.16 0.48
C GLN A 75 2.13 6.92 1.34
N GLU A 76 1.04 7.43 0.75
CA GLU A 76 0.07 8.25 1.45
C GLU A 76 -0.85 7.39 2.33
N ARG A 77 -0.51 7.44 3.62
CA ARG A 77 -1.28 7.22 4.86
C ARG A 77 -2.44 6.22 4.81
N VAL A 78 -2.29 5.19 5.63
CA VAL A 78 -3.39 4.48 6.27
C VAL A 78 -4.31 5.54 6.90
N PRO A 79 -5.61 5.59 6.57
CA PRO A 79 -6.53 6.50 7.23
C PRO A 79 -6.45 6.28 8.75
N PRO A 80 -6.52 7.35 9.56
CA PRO A 80 -6.52 7.20 11.00
C PRO A 80 -7.62 6.22 11.36
N THR A 81 -7.21 5.07 11.90
CA THR A 81 -8.13 4.04 12.35
C THR A 81 -8.60 4.44 13.74
N ASP A 82 -9.89 4.27 14.01
CA ASP A 82 -10.46 4.61 15.32
C ASP A 82 -9.69 3.88 16.42
N PHE A 83 -9.20 4.63 17.42
CA PHE A 83 -8.38 4.06 18.48
C PHE A 83 -9.12 2.94 19.23
N GLY A 84 -10.43 3.09 19.43
CA GLY A 84 -11.28 2.07 20.04
C GLY A 84 -11.33 0.76 19.26
N SER A 85 -11.18 0.80 17.93
CA SER A 85 -11.18 -0.41 17.10
C SER A 85 -9.87 -1.21 17.13
N ILE A 86 -8.74 -0.57 17.47
CA ILE A 86 -7.42 -1.21 17.55
C ILE A 86 -6.99 -1.56 18.98
N LEU A 87 -7.60 -0.91 19.98
CA LEU A 87 -7.29 -1.13 21.39
C LEU A 87 -7.34 -2.61 21.82
N PRO A 88 -8.36 -3.41 21.44
CA PRO A 88 -8.40 -4.83 21.80
C PRO A 88 -7.25 -5.64 21.19
N GLU A 89 -6.81 -5.29 19.98
CA GLU A 89 -5.69 -5.95 19.31
C GLU A 89 -4.36 -5.59 19.98
N ILE A 90 -4.20 -4.33 20.37
CA ILE A 90 -3.04 -3.85 21.14
C ILE A 90 -2.98 -4.54 22.49
N GLU A 91 -4.07 -4.54 23.26
CA GLU A 91 -4.15 -5.21 24.56
C GLU A 91 -3.83 -6.70 24.46
N SER A 92 -4.32 -7.38 23.41
CA SER A 92 -4.03 -8.81 23.19
C SER A 92 -2.54 -9.11 22.91
N SER A 93 -1.79 -8.10 22.45
CA SER A 93 -0.35 -8.20 22.18
C SER A 93 0.53 -7.86 23.38
N LEU A 94 -0.06 -7.31 24.46
CA LEU A 94 0.65 -6.90 25.66
C LEU A 94 0.59 -7.98 26.75
N PRO A 95 1.62 -8.08 27.59
CA PRO A 95 1.62 -9.04 28.70
C PRO A 95 0.74 -8.62 29.89
N ARG A 96 0.25 -7.37 29.92
CA ARG A 96 -0.56 -6.75 30.99
C ARG A 96 -1.50 -5.69 30.39
N SER A 97 -2.39 -5.14 31.23
CA SER A 97 -3.30 -4.06 30.83
C SER A 97 -2.53 -2.87 30.27
N ILE A 98 -3.13 -2.16 29.32
CA ILE A 98 -2.46 -1.05 28.63
C ILE A 98 -2.10 0.08 29.60
N GLU A 99 -2.91 0.29 30.64
CA GLU A 99 -2.69 1.27 31.72
C GLU A 99 -1.52 0.90 32.64
N ASP A 100 -1.16 -0.39 32.72
CA ASP A 100 -0.01 -0.86 33.49
C ASP A 100 1.30 -0.74 32.71
N VAL A 101 1.22 -0.64 31.38
CA VAL A 101 2.36 -0.61 30.47
C VAL A 101 2.72 0.81 30.06
N PHE A 102 1.73 1.69 29.90
CA PHE A 102 1.92 3.07 29.45
C PHE A 102 1.42 4.09 30.48
N GLU A 103 2.21 5.15 30.71
CA GLU A 103 1.85 6.24 31.64
C GLU A 103 0.73 7.15 31.10
N SER A 104 0.65 7.31 29.78
CA SER A 104 -0.41 8.03 29.09
C SER A 104 -0.51 7.59 27.64
N ILE A 105 -1.70 7.72 27.06
CA ILE A 105 -1.98 7.35 25.66
C ILE A 105 -2.71 8.52 25.00
N GLU A 106 -2.22 8.94 23.84
CA GLU A 106 -2.86 9.96 23.02
C GLU A 106 -3.70 9.28 21.94
N GLU A 107 -5.02 9.42 22.03
CA GLU A 107 -6.01 8.76 21.14
C GLU A 107 -6.01 9.30 19.70
N THR A 108 -5.28 10.39 19.45
CA THR A 108 -5.17 10.96 18.10
C THR A 108 -4.11 10.20 17.33
N ALA A 109 -4.52 9.46 16.29
CA ALA A 109 -3.60 8.82 15.36
C ALA A 109 -2.64 9.88 14.77
N ALA A 110 -1.42 9.95 15.28
CA ALA A 110 -0.36 10.79 14.76
C ALA A 110 -0.14 10.36 13.31
N ALA A 111 -0.66 11.17 12.39
CA ALA A 111 -0.70 10.81 10.99
C ALA A 111 0.73 10.60 10.48
N GLY A 112 1.12 9.34 10.26
CA GLY A 112 2.46 8.95 9.84
C GLY A 112 3.49 8.98 10.98
N ALA A 113 3.48 7.96 11.84
CA ALA A 113 4.60 7.73 12.76
C ALA A 113 5.84 7.25 11.97
N SER A 114 6.67 8.18 11.50
CA SER A 114 8.09 7.93 11.22
C SER A 114 9.01 8.26 12.41
N MET A 115 8.45 8.56 13.58
CA MET A 115 9.22 8.98 14.75
C MET A 115 8.88 8.16 16.00
N ALA A 116 9.50 6.98 16.12
CA ALA A 116 9.69 6.37 17.44
C ALA A 116 10.79 7.16 18.17
N ARG A 117 10.43 7.87 19.25
CA ARG A 117 11.39 8.57 20.12
C ARG A 117 11.64 7.72 21.37
N PHE A 118 12.85 7.19 21.50
CA PHE A 118 13.32 6.57 22.73
C PHE A 118 13.75 7.67 23.71
N ILE A 119 13.15 7.69 24.91
CA ILE A 119 13.67 8.47 26.04
C ILE A 119 14.38 7.47 26.95
N SER A 120 15.71 7.59 27.03
CA SER A 120 16.53 6.87 28.00
C SER A 120 16.47 7.61 29.34
N LEU A 121 16.09 6.94 30.42
CA LEU A 121 16.26 7.45 31.78
C LEU A 121 17.65 7.04 32.29
N SER A 122 18.37 7.98 32.88
CA SER A 122 19.58 7.78 33.70
C SER A 122 19.22 7.82 35.17
#